data_AF-A0A2D5F8I8-F1
#
_entry.id   AF-A0A2D5F8I8-F1
#
_cell.length_a   1.000
_cell.length_b   1.000
_cell.length_c   1.000
_cell.angle_alpha   90.00
_cell.angle_beta   90.00
_cell.angle_gamma   90.00
#
_symmetry.space_group_name_H-M   'P 1'
#
loop_
_entity.id
_entity.type
_entity.pdbx_description
1 polymer ?
#
loop_
_entity_poly.entity_id
_entity_poly.type
_entity_poly.pdbx_seq_one_letter_code
_entity_poly.pdbx_strand_id
1 'polypeptide(L)' 'MDRWLTDYGVTLGVGALILFMIFIVWDLARRSDAGRFGTFILYIALALGIFGFLIKVAITYLMEHGGL' A
#
# COMPACT_ATOMS: atom_id res chain seq x y z
N MET A 1 -19.34 -1.36 -23.80
CA MET A 1 -19.60 -1.46 -22.34
C MET A 1 -18.29 -1.70 -21.57
N ASP A 2 -17.12 -1.52 -22.21
CA ASP A 2 -15.91 -2.29 -21.88
C ASP A 2 -14.76 -1.37 -21.43
N ARG A 3 -14.81 -0.08 -21.78
CA ARG A 3 -13.71 0.87 -21.52
C ARG A 3 -13.59 1.31 -20.06
N TRP A 4 -14.72 1.53 -19.38
CA TRP A 4 -14.73 1.97 -17.98
C TRP A 4 -14.26 0.88 -17.00
N LEU A 5 -14.54 -0.39 -17.30
CA LEU A 5 -14.03 -1.55 -16.54
C LEU A 5 -12.54 -1.78 -16.77
N THR A 6 -12.03 -1.51 -17.98
CA THR A 6 -10.59 -1.62 -18.23
C THR A 6 -9.81 -0.46 -17.62
N ASP A 7 -10.31 0.78 -17.74
CA ASP A 7 -9.63 1.98 -17.20
C ASP A 7 -9.65 2.01 -15.67
N TYR A 8 -10.80 1.77 -15.05
CA TYR A 8 -10.96 1.85 -13.59
C TYR A 8 -11.00 0.50 -12.90
N GLY A 9 -11.45 -0.56 -13.56
CA GLY A 9 -11.61 -1.87 -12.92
C GLY A 9 -10.28 -2.54 -12.57
N VAL A 10 -9.22 -2.39 -13.39
CA VAL A 10 -7.89 -2.88 -13.04
C VAL A 10 -7.31 -2.07 -11.88
N THR A 11 -7.44 -0.75 -11.90
CA THR A 11 -6.94 0.13 -10.84
C THR A 11 -7.65 -0.10 -9.51
N LEU A 12 -8.97 -0.29 -9.54
CA LEU A 12 -9.79 -0.56 -8.35
C LEU A 12 -9.62 -1.99 -7.83
N GLY A 13 -9.64 -3.01 -8.70
CA GLY A 13 -9.42 -4.41 -8.29
C GLY A 13 -8.00 -4.63 -7.76
N VAL A 14 -7.04 -4.10 -8.53
CA VAL A 14 -5.71 -3.62 -8.15
C VAL A 14 -5.54 -3.22 -6.68
N GLY A 15 -6.01 -2.00 -6.43
CA GLY A 15 -5.91 -1.32 -5.14
C GLY A 15 -6.68 -2.02 -4.02
N ALA A 16 -7.82 -2.64 -4.30
CA ALA A 16 -8.58 -3.40 -3.31
C ALA A 16 -7.80 -4.63 -2.80
N LEU A 17 -7.13 -5.36 -3.69
CA LEU A 17 -6.29 -6.50 -3.31
C LEU A 17 -5.06 -6.06 -2.49
N ILE A 18 -4.44 -4.94 -2.85
CA ILE A 18 -3.29 -4.39 -2.11
C ILE A 18 -3.73 -3.94 -0.71
N LEU A 19 -4.87 -3.25 -0.59
CA LEU A 19 -5.45 -2.86 0.70
C LEU A 19 -5.75 -4.06 1.59
N PHE A 20 -6.30 -5.13 1.01
CA PHE A 20 -6.54 -6.38 1.73
C PHE A 20 -5.24 -7.00 2.24
N MET A 21 -4.16 -6.95 1.46
CA MET A 21 -2.85 -7.43 1.89
C MET A 21 -2.29 -6.63 3.08
N ILE A 22 -2.44 -5.29 3.07
CA ILE A 22 -2.05 -4.42 4.18
C ILE A 22 -2.88 -4.74 5.45
N PHE A 23 -4.19 -4.98 5.27
CA PHE A 23 -5.08 -5.37 6.36
C PHE A 23 -4.67 -6.69 7.02
N ILE A 24 -4.30 -7.70 6.22
CA ILE A 24 -3.80 -8.98 6.73
C ILE A 24 -2.52 -8.79 7.54
N VAL A 25 -1.57 -7.99 7.05
CA VAL A 25 -0.31 -7.73 7.77
C VAL A 25 -0.58 -7.03 9.11
N TRP A 26 -1.53 -6.08 9.14
CA TRP A 26 -1.96 -5.41 10.37
C TRP A 26 -2.63 -6.39 11.36
N ASP A 27 -3.49 -7.29 10.89
CA ASP A 27 -4.18 -8.26 11.75
C ASP A 27 -3.22 -9.32 12.29
N LEU A 28 -2.36 -9.88 11.43
CA LEU A 28 -1.31 -10.83 11.81
C LEU A 28 -0.42 -10.24 12.90
N ALA A 29 -0.05 -9.00 12.70
CA ALA A 29 0.73 -8.23 13.65
C ALA A 29 0.11 -8.07 15.03
N ARG A 30 -1.20 -7.79 15.08
CA ARG A 30 -1.94 -7.68 16.35
C ARG A 30 -2.15 -9.04 17.00
N ARG A 31 -2.33 -10.11 16.23
CA ARG A 31 -2.55 -11.47 16.72
C ARG A 31 -1.28 -12.19 17.15
N SER A 32 -0.12 -11.83 16.62
CA SER A 32 1.14 -12.54 16.89
C SER A 32 1.72 -12.29 18.29
N ASP A 33 1.04 -11.55 19.18
CA ASP A 33 1.53 -11.17 20.52
C ASP A 33 3.02 -10.77 20.47
N ALA A 34 3.32 -9.98 19.43
CA ALA A 34 4.67 -9.70 19.03
C ALA A 34 5.25 -8.82 20.14
N GLY A 35 6.04 -9.43 21.04
CA GLY A 35 6.61 -8.77 22.22
C GLY A 35 7.38 -7.49 21.85
N ARG A 36 8.02 -6.82 22.81
CA ARG A 36 8.67 -5.51 22.60
C ARG A 36 9.46 -5.36 21.27
N PHE A 37 10.16 -6.41 20.84
CA PHE A 37 10.86 -6.47 19.56
C PHE A 37 9.94 -6.63 18.34
N GLY A 38 8.92 -7.48 18.46
CA GLY A 38 7.92 -7.72 17.44
C GLY A 38 7.07 -6.49 17.15
N THR A 39 6.59 -5.77 18.19
CA THR A 39 5.88 -4.49 18.04
C THR A 39 6.74 -3.43 17.35
N PHE A 40 8.06 -3.41 17.61
CA PHE A 40 8.99 -2.48 16.97
C PHE A 40 9.15 -2.75 15.47
N ILE A 41 9.37 -4.02 15.09
CA ILE A 41 9.44 -4.43 13.66
C ILE A 41 8.12 -4.13 12.95
N LEU A 42 7.00 -4.31 13.65
CA LEU A 42 5.68 -4.00 13.16
C LEU A 42 5.48 -2.53 12.80
N TYR A 43 5.84 -1.64 13.72
CA TYR A 43 5.77 -0.21 13.50
C TYR A 43 6.71 0.22 12.36
N ILE A 44 7.89 -0.41 12.25
CA ILE A 44 8.79 -0.17 11.12
C ILE A 44 8.17 -0.66 9.81
N ALA A 45 7.63 -1.88 9.75
CA ALA A 45 7.01 -2.43 8.55
C ALA A 45 5.80 -1.58 8.11
N LEU A 46 4.99 -1.11 9.06
CA LEU A 46 3.88 -0.20 8.80
C LEU A 46 4.38 1.15 8.26
N ALA A 47 5.38 1.75 8.91
CA ALA A 47 5.98 3.00 8.48
C ALA A 47 6.63 2.87 7.09
N LEU A 48 7.34 1.78 6.82
CA LEU A 48 7.95 1.50 5.52
C LEU A 48 6.90 1.31 4.43
N GLY A 49 5.78 0.65 4.74
CA GLY A 49 4.67 0.47 3.81
C GLY A 49 4.01 1.79 3.42
N ILE A 50 3.73 2.64 4.40
CA ILE A 50 3.18 3.99 4.17
C ILE A 50 4.20 4.85 3.41
N PHE A 51 5.48 4.78 3.79
CA PHE A 51 6.56 5.54 3.16
C PHE A 51 6.80 5.11 1.70
N GLY A 52 6.78 3.81 1.41
CA GLY A 52 6.89 3.28 0.05
C GLY A 52 5.72 3.71 -0.83
N PHE A 53 4.50 3.75 -0.28
CA PHE A 53 3.33 4.27 -0.99
C PHE A 53 3.45 5.78 -1.27
N LEU A 54 3.91 6.56 -0.29
CA LEU A 54 4.15 8.00 -0.45
C LEU A 54 5.20 8.28 -1.53
N ILE A 55 6.31 7.54 -1.54
CA ILE A 55 7.34 7.67 -2.58
C ILE A 55 6.76 7.38 -3.96
N LYS A 56 5.98 6.30 -4.10
CA LYS A 56 5.32 5.96 -5.37
C LYS A 56 4.48 7.13 -5.87
N VAL A 57 3.63 7.70 -5.00
CA VAL A 57 2.77 8.84 -5.37
C VAL A 57 3.61 10.06 -5.72
N ALA A 58 4.65 10.37 -4.95
CA ALA A 58 5.55 11.49 -5.21
C ALA A 58 6.28 11.35 -6.56
N ILE A 59 6.78 10.15 -6.89
CA ILE A 59 7.42 9.86 -8.18
C ILE A 59 6.41 9.97 -9.32
N THR A 60 5.21 9.40 -9.18
CA THR A 60 4.14 9.54 -10.20
C THR A 60 3.80 11.00 -10.44
N TYR A 61 3.60 11.77 -9.37
CA TYR A 61 3.30 13.20 -9.45
C TYR A 61 4.42 13.99 -10.13
N LEU A 62 5.68 13.69 -9.80
CA LEU A 62 6.84 14.32 -10.42
C LEU A 62 6.99 13.93 -11.89
N MET A 63 6.69 12.69 -12.27
CA MET A 63 6.67 12.25 -13.67
C MET A 63 5.55 12.93 -14.47
N GLU A 64 4.38 13.14 -13.85
CA GLU A 64 3.23 13.82 -14.49
C GLU A 64 3.41 15.34 -14.60
N HIS A 65 4.01 16.00 -13.60
CA HIS A 65 4.16 17.47 -13.56
C HIS A 65 5.53 17.97 -14.03
N GLY A 66 6.57 17.16 -13.91
CA GLY A 66 7.95 17.49 -14.30
C GLY A 66 8.32 17.05 -15.71
N GLY A 67 7.34 16.63 -16.52
CA GLY A 67 7.57 16.11 -17.86
C GLY A 67 8.47 17.00 -18.73
N LEU A 68 9.65 16.47 -19.04
CA LEU A 68 10.07 16.31 -20.43
C LEU A 68 9.25 15.16 -21.04
#